data_AF-A0A0Q6FCF2-F1
#
_entry.id   AF-A0A0Q6FCF2-F1
#
_cell.length_a   1.000
_cell.length_b   1.000
_cell.length_c   1.000
_cell.angle_alpha   90.00
_cell.angle_beta   90.00
_cell.angle_gamma   90.00
#
_symmetry.space_group_name_H-M   'P 1'
#
loop_
_entity.id
_entity.type
_entity.pdbx_description
1 polymer ?
#
loop_
_entity_poly.entity_id
_entity_poly.type
_entity_poly.pdbx_seq_one_letter_code
_entity_poly.pdbx_strand_id
1 'polypeptide(L)'
;MSDIYVPPGRLRAFAGECREAADALGRIDGGSIGSGVRGDLPSTRTAEAVSTAGPDVEGAMEVLAQRLQEMADVADGTQDDYEATEDDIVTGFGAMSR
;
A
#
# COMPACT_ATOMS: atom_id res chain seq x y z
N MET A 1 12.94 -26.43 -5.59
CA MET A 1 12.10 -25.46 -4.87
C MET A 1 12.94 -24.93 -3.75
N SER A 2 13.35 -23.66 -3.81
CA SER A 2 13.91 -22.99 -2.64
C SER A 2 12.84 -22.99 -1.56
N ASP A 3 13.16 -23.51 -0.37
CA ASP A 3 12.28 -23.39 0.79
C ASP A 3 11.97 -21.90 0.99
N ILE A 4 10.71 -21.51 0.78
CA ILE A 4 10.27 -20.14 1.01
C ILE A 4 10.10 -20.01 2.53
N TYR A 5 11.23 -19.82 3.22
CA TYR A 5 11.22 -19.46 4.64
C TYR A 5 10.82 -17.99 4.75
N VAL A 6 9.59 -17.75 5.18
CA VAL A 6 9.12 -16.41 5.56
C VAL A 6 9.29 -16.28 7.07
N PRO A 7 10.16 -15.39 7.56
CA PRO A 7 10.29 -15.17 9.00
C PRO A 7 8.96 -14.68 9.59
N PRO A 8 8.53 -15.20 10.76
CA PRO A 8 7.29 -14.79 11.39
C PRO A 8 7.19 -13.27 11.55
N GLY A 9 6.04 -12.70 11.20
CA GLY A 9 5.77 -11.28 11.33
C GLY A 9 6.41 -10.36 10.28
N ARG A 10 7.27 -10.86 9.38
CA ARG A 10 7.83 -10.01 8.30
C ARG A 10 6.77 -9.57 7.30
N LEU A 11 5.84 -10.44 6.95
CA LEU A 11 4.75 -10.08 6.04
C LEU A 11 3.82 -9.05 6.68
N ARG A 12 3.56 -9.17 7.99
CA ARG A 12 2.75 -8.22 8.74
C ARG A 12 3.44 -6.84 8.86
N ALA A 13 4.76 -6.82 9.02
CA ALA A 13 5.54 -5.58 8.97
C ALA A 13 5.48 -4.91 7.58
N PHE A 14 5.66 -5.70 6.52
CA PHE A 14 5.56 -5.23 5.13
C PHE A 14 4.15 -4.70 4.81
N ALA A 15 3.09 -5.39 5.25
CA ALA A 15 1.72 -4.92 5.13
C ALA A 15 1.52 -3.56 5.82
N GLY A 16 2.12 -3.38 7.00
CA GLY A 16 2.15 -2.10 7.71
C GLY A 16 2.82 -0.98 6.89
N GLU A 17 4.01 -1.23 6.33
CA GLU A 17 4.73 -0.27 5.48
C GLU A 17 3.92 0.12 4.23
N CYS A 18 3.27 -0.86 3.59
CA CYS A 18 2.40 -0.61 2.43
C CYS A 18 1.21 0.28 2.79
N ARG A 19 0.54 0.03 3.93
CA ARG A 19 -0.57 0.87 4.41
C ARG A 19 -0.12 2.28 4.74
N GLU A 20 1.01 2.43 5.43
CA GLU A 20 1.56 3.75 5.75
C GLU A 20 1.90 4.54 4.48
N ALA A 21 2.47 3.88 3.48
CA ALA A 21 2.74 4.49 2.18
C ALA A 21 1.45 4.88 1.44
N ALA A 22 0.42 4.03 1.45
CA ALA A 22 -0.89 4.33 0.86
C ALA A 22 -1.55 5.55 1.53
N ASP A 23 -1.51 5.61 2.86
CA ASP A 23 -2.02 6.74 3.65
C ASP A 23 -1.25 8.03 3.35
N ALA A 24 0.07 7.95 3.19
CA ALA A 24 0.88 9.11 2.84
C ALA A 24 0.53 9.65 1.45
N LEU A 25 0.29 8.76 0.48
CA LEU A 25 -0.15 9.14 -0.87
C LEU A 25 -1.55 9.76 -0.88
N GLY A 26 -2.48 9.22 -0.09
CA GLY A 26 -3.84 9.76 0.04
C GLY A 26 -3.91 11.16 0.69
N ARG A 27 -2.82 11.63 1.31
CA ARG A 27 -2.71 13.00 1.85
C ARG A 27 -2.24 14.01 0.81
N ILE A 28 -1.83 13.58 -0.38
CA ILE A 28 -1.38 14.46 -1.45
C ILE A 28 -2.60 15.06 -2.16
N ASP A 29 -2.91 16.32 -1.85
CA ASP A 29 -3.94 17.09 -2.54
C ASP A 29 -3.38 17.67 -3.85
N GLY A 30 -3.65 17.00 -4.97
CA GLY A 30 -3.24 17.43 -6.32
C GLY A 30 -3.88 18.74 -6.75
N GLY A 31 -5.08 19.05 -6.25
CA GLY A 31 -5.77 20.33 -6.44
C GLY A 31 -5.01 21.50 -5.80
N SER A 32 -4.40 21.29 -4.63
CA SER A 32 -3.58 22.30 -3.95
C SER A 32 -2.35 22.69 -4.77
N ILE A 33 -1.71 21.73 -5.44
CA ILE A 33 -0.50 21.94 -6.25
C ILE A 33 -0.79 22.90 -7.41
N GLY A 34 -1.97 22.77 -8.03
CA GLY A 34 -2.36 23.64 -9.14
C GLY A 34 -2.87 25.02 -8.72
N SER A 35 -3.40 25.14 -7.50
CA SER A 35 -3.98 26.39 -7.00
C SER A 35 -2.97 27.53 -6.85
N GLY A 36 -1.74 27.23 -6.39
CA GLY A 36 -0.68 28.23 -6.21
C GLY A 36 -0.20 28.81 -7.53
N VAL A 37 0.09 27.96 -8.51
CA VAL A 37 0.54 28.39 -9.84
C VAL A 37 -0.53 29.20 -10.57
N ARG A 38 -1.81 28.82 -10.42
CA ARG A 38 -2.92 29.54 -11.03
C ARG A 38 -3.16 30.91 -10.38
N GLY A 39 -2.91 31.03 -9.08
CA GLY A 39 -2.98 32.29 -8.34
C GLY A 39 -1.89 33.28 -8.74
N ASP A 40 -0.65 32.79 -8.91
CA ASP A 40 0.51 33.64 -9.20
C ASP A 40 0.65 33.98 -10.69
N LEU A 41 0.19 33.09 -11.59
CA LEU A 41 0.35 33.22 -13.05
C LEU A 41 -0.97 33.02 -13.81
N PRO A 42 -2.01 33.84 -13.54
CA PRO A 42 -3.31 33.70 -14.18
C PRO A 42 -3.20 33.88 -15.71
N SER A 43 -3.98 33.09 -16.45
CA SER A 43 -4.07 33.16 -17.92
C SER A 43 -2.78 32.84 -18.70
N THR A 44 -1.81 32.19 -18.05
CA THR A 44 -0.63 31.65 -18.72
C THR A 44 -0.87 30.22 -19.19
N ARG A 45 -0.18 29.81 -20.28
CA ARG A 45 -0.14 28.40 -20.71
C ARG A 45 0.35 27.46 -19.60
N THR A 46 1.22 27.96 -18.72
CA THR A 46 1.72 27.22 -17.57
C THR A 46 0.61 26.93 -16.56
N ALA A 47 -0.25 27.92 -16.25
CA ALA A 47 -1.39 27.71 -15.36
C ALA A 47 -2.43 26.74 -15.95
N GLU A 48 -2.66 26.77 -17.27
CA GLU A 48 -3.51 25.76 -17.94
C GLU A 48 -2.90 24.36 -17.89
N ALA A 49 -1.60 24.22 -18.20
CA ALA A 49 -0.91 22.93 -18.15
C ALA A 49 -0.94 22.31 -16.75
N VAL A 50 -0.73 23.14 -15.71
CA VAL A 50 -0.80 22.69 -14.31
C VAL A 50 -2.23 22.33 -13.91
N SER A 51 -3.25 23.06 -14.39
CA SER A 51 -4.66 22.72 -14.14
C SER A 51 -5.07 21.39 -14.75
N THR A 52 -4.43 20.98 -15.84
CA THR A 52 -4.67 19.67 -16.48
C THR A 52 -3.87 18.57 -15.81
N ALA A 53 -2.60 18.82 -15.46
CA ALA A 53 -1.73 17.81 -14.87
C ALA A 53 -2.04 17.48 -13.41
N GLY A 54 -2.61 18.41 -12.64
CA GLY A 54 -2.96 18.20 -11.23
C GLY A 54 -3.87 16.97 -11.01
N PRO A 55 -5.02 16.89 -11.69
CA PRO A 55 -5.90 15.73 -11.62
C PRO A 55 -5.25 14.41 -12.08
N ASP A 56 -4.40 14.46 -13.11
CA ASP A 56 -3.71 13.26 -13.61
C ASP A 56 -2.72 12.71 -12.57
N VAL A 57 -2.01 13.61 -11.85
CA VAL A 57 -1.11 13.23 -10.75
C VAL A 57 -1.91 12.69 -9.57
N GLU A 58 -3.00 13.33 -9.20
CA GLU A 58 -3.90 12.86 -8.14
C GLU A 58 -4.41 11.45 -8.42
N GLY A 59 -4.95 11.22 -9.62
CA GLY A 59 -5.41 9.89 -10.03
C GLY A 59 -4.29 8.84 -10.06
N ALA A 60 -3.07 9.21 -10.46
CA ALA A 60 -1.92 8.29 -10.41
C ALA A 60 -1.54 7.92 -8.97
N MET A 61 -1.61 8.87 -8.02
CA MET A 61 -1.35 8.62 -6.61
C MET A 61 -2.43 7.74 -5.97
N GLU A 62 -3.70 7.95 -6.32
CA GLU A 62 -4.81 7.11 -5.87
C GLU A 62 -4.64 5.66 -6.33
N VAL A 63 -4.28 5.45 -7.61
CA VAL A 63 -4.02 4.11 -8.14
C VAL A 63 -2.85 3.45 -7.42
N LEU A 64 -1.76 4.19 -7.15
CA LEU A 64 -0.63 3.66 -6.40
C LEU A 64 -1.01 3.29 -4.96
N ALA A 65 -1.76 4.15 -4.28
CA ALA A 65 -2.26 3.89 -2.93
C ALA A 65 -3.14 2.63 -2.89
N GLN A 66 -4.03 2.45 -3.86
CA GLN A 66 -4.86 1.26 -3.99
C GLN A 66 -4.02 0.00 -4.18
N ARG A 67 -2.99 0.04 -5.04
CA ARG A 67 -2.08 -1.11 -5.22
C ARG A 67 -1.31 -1.47 -3.95
N LEU A 68 -0.89 -0.47 -3.18
CA LEU A 68 -0.24 -0.71 -1.90
C LEU A 68 -1.19 -1.35 -0.88
N GLN A 69 -2.46 -0.94 -0.85
CA GLN A 69 -3.48 -1.60 -0.02
C GLN A 69 -3.68 -3.07 -0.43
N GLU A 70 -3.81 -3.34 -1.73
CA GLU A 70 -3.92 -4.72 -2.26
C GLU A 70 -2.69 -5.57 -1.86
N MET A 71 -1.48 -5.01 -1.94
CA MET A 71 -0.26 -5.71 -1.52
C MET A 71 -0.25 -6.01 -0.02
N ALA A 72 -0.72 -5.07 0.81
CA ALA A 72 -0.84 -5.26 2.25
C ALA A 72 -1.82 -6.39 2.60
N ASP A 73 -2.98 -6.42 1.92
CA ASP A 73 -4.00 -7.44 2.15
C ASP A 73 -3.51 -8.85 1.75
N VAL A 74 -2.78 -8.96 0.64
CA VAL A 74 -2.14 -10.23 0.23
C VAL A 74 -1.09 -10.67 1.26
N ALA A 75 -0.28 -9.74 1.77
CA ALA A 75 0.76 -10.05 2.74
C ALA A 75 0.17 -10.51 4.09
N ASP A 76 -0.87 -9.84 4.59
CA ASP A 76 -1.57 -10.26 5.81
C ASP A 76 -2.26 -11.60 5.63
N GLY A 77 -3.00 -11.80 4.54
CA GLY A 77 -3.64 -13.09 4.27
C GLY A 77 -2.64 -14.25 4.19
N THR A 78 -1.48 -14.01 3.58
CA THR A 78 -0.40 -15.00 3.52
C THR A 78 0.19 -15.28 4.90
N GLN A 79 0.34 -14.27 5.76
CA GLN A 79 0.80 -14.45 7.13
C GLN A 79 -0.20 -15.28 7.95
N ASP A 80 -1.50 -15.01 7.81
CA ASP A 80 -2.55 -15.73 8.52
C ASP A 80 -2.60 -17.22 8.10
N ASP A 81 -2.41 -17.52 6.80
CA ASP A 81 -2.31 -18.89 6.29
C ASP A 81 -1.11 -19.66 6.89
N TYR A 82 0.03 -18.98 7.06
CA TYR A 82 1.20 -19.56 7.72
C TYR A 82 0.94 -19.86 9.19
N GLU A 83 0.34 -18.90 9.92
CA GLU A 83 0.00 -19.04 11.34
C GLU A 83 -0.99 -20.21 11.54
N ALA A 84 -2.03 -20.31 10.71
CA ALA A 84 -2.98 -21.43 10.76
C ALA A 84 -2.32 -22.79 10.49
N THR A 85 -1.42 -22.85 9.50
CA THR A 85 -0.70 -24.09 9.17
C THR A 85 0.22 -24.52 10.32
N GLU A 86 0.90 -23.57 10.97
CA GLU A 86 1.76 -23.86 12.12
C GLU A 86 0.95 -24.38 13.33
N ASP A 87 -0.19 -23.75 13.63
CA ASP A 87 -1.10 -24.18 14.70
C ASP A 87 -1.65 -25.60 14.48
N ASP A 88 -2.02 -25.94 13.25
CA ASP A 88 -2.47 -27.29 12.88
C ASP A 88 -1.36 -28.34 13.08
N ILE A 89 -0.13 -28.02 12.69
CA ILE A 89 1.03 -28.90 12.88
C ILE A 89 1.31 -29.10 14.37
N VAL A 90 1.35 -28.03 15.16
CA VAL A 90 1.59 -28.08 16.61
C VAL A 90 0.50 -28.91 17.30
N THR A 91 -0.76 -28.72 16.90
CA THR A 91 -1.89 -29.51 17.43
C THR A 91 -1.77 -30.98 17.08
N GLY A 92 -1.39 -31.31 15.84
CA GLY A 92 -1.18 -32.68 15.39
C GLY A 92 -0.07 -33.41 16.16
N PHE A 93 1.07 -32.75 16.38
CA PHE A 93 2.15 -33.31 17.20
C PHE A 93 1.76 -33.45 18.67
N GLY A 94 1.03 -32.47 19.23
CA GLY A 94 0.49 -32.55 20.58
C GLY A 94 -0.44 -33.76 20.77
N ALA A 95 -1.29 -34.05 19.78
CA ALA A 95 -2.19 -35.21 19.78
C ALA A 95 -1.44 -36.55 19.69
N MET A 96 -0.31 -36.62 18.97
CA MET A 96 0.53 -37.82 18.89
C MET A 96 1.39 -38.08 20.14
N SER A 97 1.59 -37.06 20.98
CA SER A 97 2.38 -37.17 22.21
C SER A 97 1.61 -37.69 23.44
N ARG A 98 0.30 -37.97 23.29
CA ARG A 98 -0.58 -38.57 24.32
C ARG A 98 -0.91 -40.02 23.99
#